data_AF-A0A397UVX1-F1
#
_entry.id   AF-A0A397UVX1-F1
#
_cell.length_a   1.000
_cell.length_b   1.000
_cell.length_c   1.000
_cell.angle_alpha   90.00
_cell.angle_beta   90.00
_cell.angle_gamma   90.00
#
_symmetry.space_group_name_H-M   'P 1'
#
loop_
_entity.id
_entity.type
_entity.pdbx_description
1 polymer ?
#
loop_
_entity_poly.entity_id
_entity_poly.type
_entity_poly.pdbx_seq_one_letter_code
_entity_poly.pdbx_strand_id
1 'polypeptide(L)'
;MQPDSSGKLIIKKCFKRPKIPDDSRIIGSSKHKREATFLQQLMILTERSFKQRSKVILSRLNFIQILCMAILTSLIWFQLPYTEDNLTNRCGLIFFTTSLWAFFPSLNTISAFPLDFNVLEKERQSHSYQLLAYFISKQIAELPLIIIFPIYYILIVYWATGLVPSASSFFAYMATSILATLTSQSFGYLIGATFMDIQTATVVNTVIMLGSLVLGGFYAQNLPFGLTWLKYFSDQ
;
A
#
# COMPACT_ATOMS: atom_id res chain seq x y z
N MET A 1 -31.39 -51.53 -6.03
CA MET A 1 -31.10 -50.33 -6.85
C MET A 1 -29.60 -50.30 -7.14
N GLN A 2 -29.21 -50.86 -8.28
CA GLN A 2 -27.83 -50.81 -8.78
C GLN A 2 -27.53 -49.40 -9.30
N PRO A 3 -26.42 -48.76 -8.89
CA PRO A 3 -25.98 -47.53 -9.50
C PRO A 3 -25.38 -47.83 -10.89
N ASP A 4 -25.95 -47.16 -11.88
CA ASP A 4 -25.69 -47.20 -13.31
C ASP A 4 -24.19 -47.01 -13.65
N SER A 5 -23.67 -47.94 -14.48
CA SER A 5 -22.30 -47.99 -15.00
C SER A 5 -21.94 -46.80 -15.91
N SER A 6 -22.93 -46.02 -16.35
CA SER A 6 -22.75 -44.92 -17.30
C SER A 6 -22.09 -43.67 -16.67
N GLY A 7 -22.31 -43.42 -15.37
CA GLY A 7 -21.76 -42.26 -14.67
C GLY A 7 -20.25 -42.29 -14.46
N LYS A 8 -19.66 -43.49 -14.30
CA LYS A 8 -18.20 -43.67 -14.13
C LYS A 8 -17.41 -43.48 -15.43
N LEU A 9 -18.08 -43.58 -16.58
CA LEU A 9 -17.44 -43.39 -17.89
C LEU A 9 -17.23 -41.90 -18.22
N ILE A 10 -18.13 -41.03 -17.76
CA ILE A 10 -18.07 -39.59 -18.05
C ILE A 10 -16.97 -38.91 -17.23
N ILE A 11 -16.80 -39.29 -15.96
CA ILE A 11 -15.76 -38.73 -15.08
C ILE A 11 -14.34 -39.10 -15.58
N LYS A 12 -14.16 -40.31 -16.13
CA LYS A 12 -12.87 -40.71 -16.73
C LYS A 12 -12.53 -39.94 -18.02
N LYS A 13 -13.53 -39.40 -18.74
CA LYS A 13 -13.30 -38.67 -19.99
C LYS A 13 -12.80 -37.24 -19.75
N CYS A 14 -13.20 -36.59 -18.66
CA CYS A 14 -12.75 -35.24 -18.30
C CYS A 14 -11.34 -35.18 -17.69
N PHE A 15 -10.82 -36.29 -17.15
CA PHE A 15 -9.47 -36.34 -16.57
C PHE A 15 -8.37 -36.78 -17.57
N LYS A 16 -8.69 -36.77 -18.87
CA LYS A 16 -7.71 -37.09 -19.91
C LYS A 16 -6.81 -35.87 -20.12
N ARG A 17 -5.71 -35.80 -19.37
CA ARG A 17 -4.62 -34.85 -19.64
C ARG A 17 -4.24 -34.97 -21.13
N PRO A 18 -4.10 -33.87 -21.88
CA PRO A 18 -3.54 -33.95 -23.21
C PRO A 18 -2.13 -34.55 -23.11
N LYS A 19 -1.89 -35.65 -23.85
CA LYS A 19 -0.54 -36.18 -24.04
C LYS A 19 0.26 -35.10 -24.77
N ILE A 20 1.20 -34.51 -24.06
CA ILE A 20 2.26 -33.70 -24.66
C ILE A 20 3.08 -34.65 -25.53
N PRO A 21 3.24 -34.41 -26.84
CA PRO A 21 4.04 -35.29 -27.69
C PRO A 21 5.49 -35.32 -27.18
N ASP A 22 6.04 -36.53 -27.07
CA ASP A 22 7.45 -36.79 -26.77
C ASP A 22 8.32 -36.22 -27.90
N ASP A 23 8.68 -34.95 -27.77
CA ASP A 23 9.57 -34.24 -28.69
C ASP A 23 11.04 -34.47 -28.29
N SER A 24 11.40 -35.73 -28.06
CA SER A 24 12.75 -36.17 -27.65
C SER A 24 13.78 -36.13 -28.80
N ARG A 25 13.54 -35.33 -29.85
CA ARG A 25 14.41 -35.21 -31.03
C ARG A 25 14.88 -33.79 -31.35
N ILE A 26 14.63 -32.81 -30.46
CA ILE A 26 15.27 -31.48 -30.55
C ILE A 26 16.22 -31.28 -29.36
N ILE A 27 17.04 -32.29 -29.05
CA ILE A 27 18.18 -32.17 -28.13
C ILE A 27 19.43 -31.96 -29.01
N GLY A 28 19.48 -30.81 -29.67
CA GLY A 28 20.46 -30.51 -30.70
C GLY A 28 20.72 -29.02 -30.87
N SER A 29 20.68 -28.26 -29.78
CA SER A 29 21.33 -26.95 -29.73
C SER A 29 21.58 -26.59 -28.28
N SER A 30 22.83 -26.77 -27.86
CA SER A 30 23.40 -26.13 -26.67
C SER A 30 23.32 -24.61 -26.84
N LYS A 31 22.14 -24.02 -26.63
CA LYS A 31 22.05 -22.62 -26.21
C LYS A 31 22.29 -22.63 -24.72
N HIS A 32 23.49 -22.20 -24.34
CA HIS A 32 23.79 -21.71 -23.01
C HIS A 32 22.62 -20.80 -22.59
N LYS A 33 21.67 -21.33 -21.82
CA LYS A 33 20.55 -20.58 -21.29
C LYS A 33 21.19 -19.74 -20.20
N ARG A 34 21.79 -18.60 -20.59
CA ARG A 34 22.31 -17.61 -19.65
C ARG A 34 21.18 -17.37 -18.67
N GLU A 35 21.32 -17.89 -17.46
CA GLU A 35 20.42 -17.56 -16.37
C GLU A 35 20.42 -16.04 -16.31
N ALA A 36 19.26 -15.43 -16.58
CA ALA A 36 19.18 -13.98 -16.65
C ALA A 36 19.70 -13.43 -15.32
N THR A 37 20.64 -12.49 -15.39
CA THR A 37 21.25 -11.90 -14.20
C THR A 37 20.16 -11.33 -13.30
N PHE A 38 20.33 -11.43 -11.97
CA PHE A 38 19.38 -10.95 -10.96
C PHE A 38 18.81 -9.56 -11.29
N LEU A 39 19.64 -8.62 -11.74
CA LEU A 39 19.24 -7.27 -12.12
C LEU A 39 18.38 -7.20 -13.40
N GLN A 40 18.66 -8.06 -14.39
CA GLN A 40 17.85 -8.12 -15.61
C GLN A 40 16.47 -8.71 -15.31
N GLN A 41 16.39 -9.72 -14.45
CA GLN A 41 15.12 -10.25 -13.95
C GLN A 41 14.36 -9.15 -13.18
N LEU A 42 15.01 -8.49 -12.22
CA LEU A 42 14.44 -7.43 -11.41
C LEU A 42 13.86 -6.30 -12.27
N MET A 43 14.60 -5.82 -13.28
CA MET A 43 14.15 -4.73 -14.15
C MET A 43 12.90 -5.11 -14.96
N ILE A 44 12.90 -6.29 -15.57
CA ILE A 44 11.76 -6.79 -16.36
C ILE A 44 10.51 -7.00 -15.48
N LEU A 45 10.70 -7.56 -14.28
CA LEU A 45 9.63 -7.75 -13.31
C LEU A 45 9.10 -6.42 -12.77
N THR A 46 9.96 -5.42 -12.56
CA THR A 46 9.58 -4.07 -12.12
C THR A 46 8.72 -3.39 -13.18
N GLU A 47 9.12 -3.44 -14.46
CA GLU A 47 8.36 -2.83 -15.56
C GLU A 47 6.96 -3.47 -15.70
N ARG A 48 6.90 -4.80 -15.64
CA ARG A 48 5.61 -5.52 -15.69
C ARG A 48 4.73 -5.21 -14.49
N SER A 49 5.30 -5.23 -13.29
CA SER A 49 4.59 -4.93 -12.04
C SER A 49 4.09 -3.50 -12.04
N PHE A 50 4.91 -2.55 -12.49
CA PHE A 50 4.54 -1.15 -12.66
C PHE A 50 3.37 -0.98 -13.62
N LYS A 51 3.41 -1.60 -14.80
CA LYS A 51 2.33 -1.50 -15.79
C LYS A 51 1.01 -2.12 -15.31
N GLN A 52 1.09 -3.20 -14.53
CA GLN A 52 -0.08 -3.86 -13.96
C GLN A 52 -0.67 -3.06 -12.79
N ARG A 53 0.17 -2.59 -11.86
CA ARG A 53 -0.24 -1.81 -10.69
C ARG A 53 -0.66 -0.39 -11.05
N SER A 54 0.01 0.26 -11.99
CA SER A 54 -0.32 1.62 -12.46
C SER A 54 -1.76 1.71 -12.96
N LYS A 55 -2.28 0.72 -13.69
CA LYS A 55 -3.67 0.72 -14.17
C LYS A 55 -4.70 0.63 -13.04
N VAL A 56 -4.38 -0.09 -11.96
CA VAL A 56 -5.28 -0.28 -10.81
C VAL A 56 -5.18 0.93 -9.87
N ILE A 57 -3.96 1.37 -9.60
CA ILE A 57 -3.67 2.46 -8.67
C ILE A 57 -4.04 3.82 -9.28
N LEU A 58 -3.68 4.10 -10.54
CA LEU A 58 -4.10 5.30 -11.28
C LEU A 58 -5.54 5.20 -11.81
N SER A 59 -6.35 4.29 -11.27
CA SER A 59 -7.78 4.29 -11.57
C SER A 59 -8.38 5.66 -11.27
N ARG A 60 -9.30 6.10 -12.14
CA ARG A 60 -9.98 7.40 -12.01
C ARG A 60 -10.63 7.57 -10.63
N LEU A 61 -11.07 6.47 -10.02
CA LEU A 61 -11.70 6.46 -8.70
C LEU A 61 -10.76 6.94 -7.59
N ASN A 62 -9.50 6.50 -7.57
CA ASN A 62 -8.54 6.93 -6.54
C ASN A 62 -8.22 8.43 -6.67
N PHE A 63 -8.06 8.92 -7.90
CA PHE A 63 -7.87 10.35 -8.15
C PHE A 63 -9.08 11.18 -7.71
N ILE A 64 -10.29 10.74 -8.04
CA ILE A 64 -11.52 11.43 -7.64
C ILE A 64 -11.67 11.43 -6.11
N GLN A 65 -11.38 10.32 -5.45
CA GLN A 65 -11.43 10.21 -3.99
C GLN A 65 -10.45 11.19 -3.33
N ILE A 66 -9.20 11.22 -3.78
CA ILE A 66 -8.16 12.12 -3.21
C ILE A 66 -8.52 13.58 -3.49
N LEU A 67 -9.02 13.89 -4.68
CA LEU A 67 -9.49 15.23 -5.02
C LEU A 67 -10.67 15.66 -4.13
N CYS A 68 -11.64 14.77 -3.89
CA CYS A 68 -12.74 15.02 -2.98
C CYS A 68 -12.24 15.31 -1.56
N MET A 69 -11.32 14.50 -1.03
CA MET A 69 -10.72 14.72 0.28
C MET A 69 -9.93 16.03 0.36
N ALA A 70 -9.18 16.38 -0.70
CA ALA A 70 -8.45 17.63 -0.78
C ALA A 70 -9.39 18.84 -0.76
N ILE A 71 -10.47 18.79 -1.53
CA ILE A 71 -11.49 19.85 -1.59
C ILE A 71 -12.19 19.99 -0.24
N LEU A 72 -12.63 18.89 0.38
CA LEU A 72 -13.27 18.91 1.70
C LEU A 72 -12.36 19.53 2.76
N THR A 73 -11.10 19.11 2.80
CA THR A 73 -10.12 19.68 3.75
C THR A 73 -9.88 21.16 3.48
N SER A 74 -9.75 21.54 2.21
CA SER A 74 -9.51 22.93 1.80
C SER A 74 -10.69 23.86 2.11
N LEU A 75 -11.93 23.37 2.01
CA LEU A 75 -13.14 24.11 2.32
C LEU A 75 -13.28 24.40 3.81
N ILE A 76 -12.92 23.43 4.67
CA ILE A 76 -13.04 23.59 6.13
C ILE A 76 -12.02 24.61 6.66
N TRP A 77 -10.79 24.60 6.12
CA TRP A 77 -9.70 25.49 6.55
C TRP A 77 -9.31 26.48 5.46
N PHE A 78 -10.29 27.10 4.81
CA PHE A 78 -10.03 28.06 3.74
C PHE A 78 -9.38 29.34 4.30
N GLN A 79 -8.22 29.71 3.77
CA GLN A 79 -7.46 30.95 4.08
C GLN A 79 -7.45 31.34 5.57
N LEU A 80 -6.63 30.65 6.38
CA LEU A 80 -6.50 31.00 7.79
C LEU A 80 -5.73 32.32 7.96
N PRO A 81 -6.26 33.32 8.68
CA PRO A 81 -5.50 34.53 9.00
C PRO A 81 -4.34 34.23 9.96
N TYR A 82 -3.30 35.08 9.92
CA TYR A 82 -2.15 35.00 10.82
C TYR A 82 -2.47 35.73 12.13
N THR A 83 -3.27 35.09 12.97
CA THR A 83 -3.66 35.59 14.29
C THR A 83 -3.44 34.48 15.33
N GLU A 84 -3.04 34.84 16.55
CA GLU A 84 -2.75 33.90 17.65
C GLU A 84 -3.92 32.94 17.92
N ASP A 85 -5.16 33.42 17.79
CA ASP A 85 -6.37 32.60 17.97
C ASP A 85 -6.52 31.46 16.94
N ASN A 86 -5.86 31.58 15.78
CA ASN A 86 -5.91 30.59 14.70
C ASN A 86 -4.76 29.58 14.74
N LEU A 87 -3.84 29.65 15.72
CA LEU A 87 -2.76 28.69 15.86
C LEU A 87 -3.29 27.26 16.06
N THR A 88 -4.31 27.09 16.91
CA THR A 88 -4.96 25.80 17.14
C THR A 88 -5.59 25.25 15.86
N ASN A 89 -6.17 26.11 15.01
CA ASN A 89 -6.75 25.71 13.74
C ASN A 89 -5.68 25.26 12.73
N ARG A 90 -4.50 25.90 12.72
CA ARG A 90 -3.36 25.50 11.89
C ARG A 90 -2.75 24.17 12.34
N CYS A 91 -2.57 24.00 13.65
CA CYS A 91 -2.11 22.72 14.22
C CYS A 91 -3.13 21.60 13.94
N GLY A 92 -4.42 21.88 14.07
CA GLY A 92 -5.50 20.95 13.77
C GLY A 92 -5.51 20.52 12.30
N LEU A 93 -5.24 21.44 11.37
CA LEU A 93 -5.09 21.11 9.95
C LEU A 93 -3.92 20.14 9.72
N ILE A 94 -2.72 20.47 10.19
CA ILE A 94 -1.53 19.62 9.99
C ILE A 94 -1.77 18.24 10.62
N PHE A 95 -2.31 18.21 11.84
CA PHE A 95 -2.64 16.96 12.53
C PHE A 95 -3.66 16.11 11.76
N PHE A 96 -4.73 16.72 11.26
CA PHE A 96 -5.76 16.05 10.47
C PHE A 96 -5.20 15.47 9.18
N THR A 97 -4.43 16.26 8.43
CA THR A 97 -3.80 15.80 7.17
C THR A 97 -2.82 14.64 7.37
N THR A 98 -1.95 14.71 8.39
CA THR A 98 -1.05 13.60 8.74
C THR A 98 -1.83 12.34 9.12
N SER A 99 -2.93 12.50 9.88
CA SER A 99 -3.78 11.38 10.29
C SER A 99 -4.47 10.70 9.10
N LEU A 100 -4.96 11.48 8.12
CA LEU A 100 -5.50 10.93 6.87
C LEU A 100 -4.46 10.10 6.13
N TRP A 101 -3.24 10.63 6.01
CA TRP A 101 -2.13 9.95 5.35
C TRP A 101 -1.57 8.76 6.13
N ALA A 102 -1.87 8.64 7.43
CA ALA A 102 -1.61 7.44 8.21
C ALA A 102 -2.71 6.37 8.05
N PHE A 103 -3.95 6.76 7.81
CA PHE A 103 -5.08 5.82 7.79
C PHE A 103 -5.33 5.19 6.41
N PHE A 104 -5.30 5.98 5.33
CA PHE A 104 -5.61 5.46 3.99
C PHE A 104 -4.61 4.40 3.48
N PRO A 105 -3.28 4.62 3.55
CA PRO A 105 -2.30 3.65 3.03
C PRO A 105 -2.27 2.34 3.82
N SER A 106 -2.43 2.39 5.15
CA SER A 106 -2.49 1.19 6.00
C SER A 106 -3.68 0.30 5.66
N LEU A 107 -4.87 0.87 5.48
CA LEU A 107 -6.05 0.10 5.07
C LEU A 107 -5.91 -0.49 3.65
N ASN A 108 -5.37 0.30 2.72
CA ASN A 108 -5.16 -0.16 1.35
C ASN A 108 -4.21 -1.37 1.31
N THR A 109 -3.11 -1.31 2.06
CA THR A 109 -2.09 -2.36 2.10
C THR A 109 -2.59 -3.65 2.76
N ILE A 110 -3.39 -3.55 3.83
CA ILE A 110 -4.05 -4.71 4.45
C ILE A 110 -4.98 -5.42 3.46
N SER A 111 -5.75 -4.67 2.67
CA SER A 111 -6.64 -5.25 1.66
C SER A 111 -5.90 -5.87 0.47
N ALA A 112 -4.74 -5.31 0.10
CA ALA A 112 -3.92 -5.79 -1.00
C ALA A 112 -3.04 -6.99 -0.62
N PHE A 113 -2.69 -7.14 0.65
CA PHE A 113 -1.72 -8.14 1.12
C PHE A 113 -2.11 -9.60 0.81
N PRO A 114 -3.35 -10.08 1.02
CA PRO A 114 -3.70 -11.47 0.71
C PRO A 114 -3.64 -11.78 -0.79
N LEU A 115 -4.00 -10.81 -1.65
CA LEU A 115 -3.87 -10.96 -3.10
C LEU A 115 -2.41 -11.15 -3.48
N ASP A 116 -1.53 -10.41 -2.82
CA ASP A 116 -0.09 -10.46 -3.03
C ASP A 116 0.52 -11.75 -2.50
N PHE A 117 0.10 -12.18 -1.32
CA PHE A 117 0.53 -13.44 -0.71
C PHE A 117 0.14 -14.65 -1.57
N ASN A 118 -1.06 -14.67 -2.13
CA ASN A 118 -1.52 -15.75 -3.01
C ASN A 118 -0.69 -15.87 -4.30
N VAL A 119 -0.19 -14.76 -4.83
CA VAL A 119 0.71 -14.76 -6.00
C VAL A 119 2.09 -15.25 -5.58
N LEU A 120 2.61 -14.77 -4.45
CA LEU A 120 3.90 -15.20 -3.89
C LEU A 120 3.94 -16.72 -3.63
N GLU A 121 2.89 -17.30 -3.06
CA GLU A 121 2.83 -18.74 -2.78
C GLU A 121 2.83 -19.58 -4.07
N LYS A 122 2.14 -19.11 -5.12
CA LYS A 122 2.17 -19.76 -6.44
C LYS A 122 3.55 -19.69 -7.09
N GLU A 123 4.25 -18.57 -6.95
CA GLU A 123 5.60 -18.40 -7.49
C GLU A 123 6.65 -19.19 -6.70
N ARG A 124 6.47 -19.32 -5.38
CA ARG A 124 7.31 -20.18 -4.53
C ARG A 124 7.25 -21.63 -4.99
N GLN A 125 6.06 -22.12 -5.36
CA GLN A 125 5.89 -23.49 -5.84
C GLN A 125 6.53 -23.72 -7.22
N SER A 126 6.61 -22.69 -8.07
CA SER A 126 7.17 -22.80 -9.42
C SER A 126 8.70 -22.69 -9.50
N HIS A 127 9.38 -22.32 -8.41
CA HIS A 127 10.85 -22.10 -8.34
C HIS A 127 11.43 -21.23 -9.47
N SER A 128 10.59 -20.44 -10.15
CA SER A 128 11.01 -19.72 -11.36
C SER A 128 11.86 -18.49 -11.06
N TYR A 129 11.77 -17.93 -9.85
CA TYR A 129 12.48 -16.71 -9.46
C TYR A 129 12.92 -16.74 -8.00
N GLN A 130 14.00 -16.03 -7.68
CA GLN A 130 14.36 -15.73 -6.29
C GLN A 130 13.27 -14.86 -5.66
N LEU A 131 12.62 -15.33 -4.59
CA LEU A 131 11.50 -14.67 -3.91
C LEU A 131 11.82 -13.20 -3.54
N LEU A 132 13.05 -12.93 -3.14
CA LEU A 132 13.53 -11.59 -2.81
C LEU A 132 13.60 -10.66 -4.03
N ALA A 133 13.97 -11.16 -5.21
CA ALA A 133 14.02 -10.38 -6.44
C ALA A 133 12.62 -9.87 -6.81
N TYR A 134 11.61 -10.74 -6.69
CA TYR A 134 10.21 -10.39 -6.94
C TYR A 134 9.72 -9.33 -5.93
N PHE A 135 9.95 -9.56 -4.63
CA PHE A 135 9.51 -8.63 -3.59
C PHE A 135 10.12 -7.23 -3.77
N ILE A 136 11.43 -7.14 -3.98
CA ILE A 136 12.13 -5.86 -4.18
C ILE A 136 11.65 -5.18 -5.47
N SER A 137 11.52 -5.92 -6.59
CA SER A 137 11.03 -5.36 -7.85
C SER A 137 9.64 -4.74 -7.71
N LYS A 138 8.79 -5.35 -6.90
CA LYS A 138 7.44 -4.89 -6.64
C LYS A 138 7.41 -3.65 -5.75
N GLN A 139 8.16 -3.65 -4.65
CA GLN A 139 8.25 -2.47 -3.77
C GLN A 139 8.78 -1.24 -4.53
N ILE A 140 9.80 -1.43 -5.39
CA ILE A 140 10.34 -0.36 -6.24
C ILE A 140 9.30 0.11 -7.26
N ALA A 141 8.50 -0.79 -7.84
CA ALA A 141 7.44 -0.42 -8.78
C ALA A 141 6.30 0.36 -8.10
N GLU A 142 6.00 0.09 -6.84
CA GLU A 142 4.88 0.70 -6.11
C GLU A 142 5.24 2.06 -5.49
N LEU A 143 6.47 2.24 -5.03
CA LEU A 143 6.98 3.48 -4.46
C LEU A 143 6.60 4.76 -5.22
N PRO A 144 6.90 4.90 -6.54
CA PRO A 144 6.59 6.13 -7.26
C PRO A 144 5.08 6.39 -7.36
N LEU A 145 4.26 5.34 -7.44
CA LEU A 145 2.81 5.47 -7.52
C LEU A 145 2.24 5.99 -6.19
N ILE A 146 2.82 5.58 -5.07
CA ILE A 146 2.38 5.97 -3.73
C ILE A 146 2.79 7.41 -3.41
N ILE A 147 3.91 7.89 -3.95
CA ILE A 147 4.41 9.25 -3.73
C ILE A 147 3.61 10.31 -4.53
N ILE A 148 3.09 9.96 -5.71
CA ILE A 148 2.36 10.92 -6.57
C ILE A 148 1.08 11.46 -5.89
N PHE A 149 0.36 10.60 -5.15
CA PHE A 149 -0.88 10.98 -4.48
C PHE A 149 -0.74 12.01 -3.36
N PRO A 150 0.17 11.86 -2.37
CA PRO A 150 0.39 12.86 -1.34
C PRO A 150 0.91 14.16 -1.93
N ILE A 151 1.76 14.11 -2.96
CA ILE A 151 2.20 15.33 -3.66
C ILE A 151 0.99 16.08 -4.24
N TYR A 152 0.11 15.37 -4.94
CA TYR A 152 -1.07 15.97 -5.56
C TYR A 152 -2.02 16.61 -4.52
N TYR A 153 -2.29 15.90 -3.42
CA TYR A 153 -3.11 16.41 -2.32
C TYR A 153 -2.49 17.63 -1.64
N ILE A 154 -1.20 17.58 -1.31
CA ILE A 154 -0.49 18.66 -0.62
C ILE A 154 -0.44 19.91 -1.48
N LEU A 155 -0.24 19.76 -2.79
CA LEU A 155 -0.28 20.88 -3.72
C LEU A 155 -1.61 21.64 -3.57
N ILE A 156 -2.75 20.95 -3.62
CA ILE A 156 -4.06 21.61 -3.53
C ILE A 156 -4.27 22.25 -2.14
N VAL A 157 -4.05 21.48 -1.07
CA VAL A 157 -4.37 21.92 0.30
C VAL A 157 -3.47 23.08 0.74
N TYR A 158 -2.18 23.05 0.41
CA TYR A 158 -1.22 24.08 0.80
C TYR A 158 -1.58 25.46 0.23
N TRP A 159 -1.93 25.50 -1.06
CA TRP A 159 -2.35 26.74 -1.72
C TRP A 159 -3.73 27.21 -1.26
N ALA A 160 -4.67 26.29 -1.00
CA ALA A 160 -6.03 26.66 -0.60
C ALA A 160 -6.13 27.16 0.85
N THR A 161 -5.28 26.66 1.74
CA THR A 161 -5.34 26.97 3.18
C THR A 161 -4.52 28.21 3.56
N GLY A 162 -3.68 28.70 2.65
CA GLY A 162 -2.84 29.88 2.91
C GLY A 162 -1.79 29.63 3.99
N LEU A 163 -1.13 28.47 3.95
CA LEU A 163 0.01 28.17 4.83
C LEU A 163 1.19 29.13 4.56
N VAL A 164 2.16 29.13 5.47
CA VAL A 164 3.34 30.03 5.42
C VAL A 164 3.97 29.98 4.03
N PRO A 165 4.10 31.08 3.27
CA PRO A 165 4.62 31.07 1.91
C PRO A 165 6.16 30.95 1.87
N SER A 166 6.70 29.93 2.55
CA SER A 166 8.13 29.59 2.55
C SER A 166 8.35 28.27 1.82
N ALA A 167 9.33 28.26 0.91
CA ALA A 167 9.73 27.04 0.21
C ALA A 167 10.19 25.94 1.18
N SER A 168 10.92 26.30 2.24
CA SER A 168 11.41 25.32 3.22
C SER A 168 10.27 24.62 3.96
N SER A 169 9.25 25.37 4.38
CA SER A 169 8.07 24.84 5.06
C SER A 169 7.24 23.94 4.15
N PHE A 170 7.11 24.31 2.87
CA PHE A 170 6.45 23.47 1.86
C PHE A 170 7.15 22.12 1.69
N PHE A 171 8.46 22.12 1.47
CA PHE A 171 9.22 20.89 1.28
C PHE A 171 9.27 20.04 2.56
N ALA A 172 9.37 20.66 3.74
CA ALA A 172 9.30 19.95 5.01
C ALA A 172 7.94 19.24 5.18
N TYR A 173 6.84 19.95 4.94
CA TYR A 173 5.49 19.38 5.03
C TYR A 173 5.24 18.26 4.00
N MET A 174 5.79 18.42 2.79
CA MET A 174 5.75 17.39 1.76
C MET A 174 6.55 16.15 2.19
N ALA A 175 7.76 16.33 2.70
CA ALA A 175 8.62 15.24 3.16
C ALA A 175 7.99 14.49 4.33
N THR A 176 7.50 15.19 5.36
CA THR A 176 6.85 14.55 6.52
C THR A 176 5.63 13.74 6.11
N SER A 177 4.83 14.26 5.17
CA SER A 177 3.66 13.54 4.66
C SER A 177 4.05 12.28 3.89
N ILE A 178 5.09 12.34 3.04
CA ILE A 178 5.60 11.16 2.31
C ILE A 178 6.18 10.12 3.27
N LEU A 179 6.93 10.55 4.28
CA LEU A 179 7.45 9.63 5.30
C LEU A 179 6.30 8.97 6.07
N ALA A 180 5.28 9.75 6.47
CA ALA A 180 4.11 9.22 7.16
C ALA A 180 3.36 8.16 6.34
N THR A 181 3.20 8.36 5.02
CA THR A 181 2.54 7.36 4.16
C THR A 181 3.34 6.09 4.02
N LEU A 182 4.66 6.18 3.86
CA LEU A 182 5.56 5.03 3.75
C LEU A 182 5.62 4.24 5.06
N THR A 183 5.68 4.92 6.19
CA THR A 183 5.64 4.31 7.52
C THR A 183 4.30 3.61 7.75
N SER A 184 3.18 4.29 7.47
CA SER A 184 1.83 3.70 7.56
C SER A 184 1.66 2.45 6.68
N GLN A 185 2.13 2.49 5.45
CA GLN A 185 2.10 1.34 4.55
C GLN A 185 2.90 0.16 5.13
N SER A 186 4.08 0.44 5.70
CA SER A 186 4.92 -0.58 6.33
C SER A 186 4.22 -1.24 7.54
N PHE A 187 3.53 -0.44 8.36
CA PHE A 187 2.68 -0.94 9.44
C PHE A 187 1.51 -1.80 8.92
N GLY A 188 0.86 -1.37 7.83
CA GLY A 188 -0.19 -2.16 7.19
C GLY A 188 0.30 -3.51 6.68
N TYR A 189 1.51 -3.58 6.12
CA TYR A 189 2.15 -4.86 5.76
C TYR A 189 2.47 -5.73 6.97
N LEU A 190 2.95 -5.16 8.08
CA LEU A 190 3.22 -5.89 9.32
C LEU A 190 1.95 -6.55 9.88
N ILE A 191 0.86 -5.78 9.95
CA ILE A 191 -0.44 -6.25 10.45
C ILE A 191 -1.02 -7.29 9.48
N GLY A 192 -0.97 -7.03 8.17
CA GLY A 192 -1.42 -7.97 7.15
C GLY A 192 -0.65 -9.29 7.15
N ALA A 193 0.66 -9.27 7.43
CA ALA A 193 1.47 -10.48 7.56
C ALA A 193 1.16 -11.28 8.82
N THR A 194 0.71 -10.60 9.89
CA THR A 194 0.38 -11.24 11.17
C THR A 194 -1.00 -11.89 11.12
N PHE A 195 -1.97 -11.26 10.45
CA PHE A 195 -3.35 -11.72 10.37
C PHE A 195 -3.71 -12.12 8.94
N MET A 196 -3.94 -13.41 8.70
CA MET A 196 -4.36 -13.93 7.39
C MET A 196 -5.80 -13.57 7.00
N ASP A 197 -6.62 -13.19 7.98
CA ASP A 197 -7.99 -12.73 7.74
C ASP A 197 -8.05 -11.20 7.63
N ILE A 198 -8.61 -10.72 6.50
CA ILE A 198 -8.70 -9.29 6.16
C ILE A 198 -9.57 -8.53 7.16
N GLN A 199 -10.68 -9.13 7.59
CA GLN A 199 -11.63 -8.46 8.49
C GLN A 199 -10.98 -8.23 9.85
N THR A 200 -10.37 -9.27 10.42
CA THR A 200 -9.64 -9.18 11.69
C THR A 200 -8.47 -8.20 11.59
N ALA A 201 -7.66 -8.27 10.52
CA ALA A 201 -6.54 -7.36 10.30
C ALA A 201 -6.99 -5.88 10.23
N THR A 202 -8.11 -5.63 9.55
CA THR A 202 -8.67 -4.28 9.40
C THR A 202 -9.13 -3.73 10.74
N VAL A 203 -9.82 -4.53 11.55
CA VAL A 203 -10.28 -4.13 12.90
C VAL A 203 -9.10 -3.83 13.82
N VAL A 204 -8.06 -4.67 13.80
CA VAL A 204 -6.86 -4.43 14.61
C VAL A 204 -6.16 -3.14 14.17
N ASN A 205 -6.01 -2.92 12.87
CA ASN A 205 -5.42 -1.68 12.34
C ASN A 205 -6.22 -0.44 12.74
N THR A 206 -7.55 -0.48 12.64
CA THR A 206 -8.37 0.68 13.05
C THR A 206 -8.25 0.96 14.53
N VAL A 207 -8.19 -0.06 15.39
CA VAL A 207 -7.96 0.12 16.84
C VAL A 207 -6.59 0.75 17.11
N ILE A 208 -5.53 0.26 16.47
CA ILE A 208 -4.17 0.81 16.64
C ILE A 208 -4.11 2.26 16.15
N MET A 209 -4.70 2.55 14.99
CA MET A 209 -4.68 3.90 14.40
C MET A 209 -5.57 4.89 15.16
N LEU A 210 -6.70 4.45 15.70
CA LEU A 210 -7.52 5.28 16.60
C LEU A 210 -6.78 5.54 17.91
N GLY A 211 -6.07 4.54 18.44
CA GLY A 211 -5.19 4.70 19.59
C GLY A 211 -4.10 5.75 19.34
N SER A 212 -3.37 5.63 18.22
CA SER A 212 -2.33 6.60 17.87
C SER A 212 -2.88 8.01 17.61
N LEU A 213 -4.08 8.12 17.02
CA LEU A 213 -4.76 9.41 16.84
C LEU A 213 -5.04 10.12 18.17
N VAL A 214 -5.59 9.41 19.17
CA VAL A 214 -5.90 10.01 20.48
C VAL A 214 -4.62 10.36 21.24
N LEU A 215 -3.59 9.52 21.10
CA LEU A 215 -2.29 9.69 21.77
C LEU A 215 -1.37 10.70 21.10
N GLY A 216 -1.64 11.11 19.86
CA GLY A 216 -0.83 12.02 19.04
C GLY A 216 -0.75 13.48 19.52
N GLY A 217 -1.05 13.74 20.80
CA GLY A 217 -0.79 15.01 21.48
C GLY A 217 -1.75 16.16 21.18
N PHE A 218 -2.52 16.10 20.09
CA PHE A 218 -3.51 17.15 19.78
C PHE A 218 -4.77 17.03 20.65
N TYR A 219 -5.33 15.82 20.81
CA TYR A 219 -6.58 15.60 21.55
C TYR A 219 -6.38 15.39 23.05
N ALA A 220 -5.31 14.71 23.46
CA ALA A 220 -5.01 14.42 24.87
C ALA A 220 -3.77 15.22 25.32
N GLN A 221 -4.00 16.41 25.88
CA GLN A 221 -2.91 17.26 26.42
C GLN A 221 -2.49 16.86 27.84
N ASN A 222 -3.40 16.25 28.61
CA ASN A 222 -3.17 15.81 29.98
C ASN A 222 -3.37 14.29 30.08
N LEU A 223 -2.31 13.51 29.88
CA LEU A 223 -2.35 12.06 30.14
C LEU A 223 -1.91 11.77 31.58
N PRO A 224 -2.60 10.85 32.29
CA PRO A 224 -2.14 10.37 33.59
C PRO A 224 -0.79 9.66 33.45
N PHE A 225 0.05 9.76 34.50
CA PHE A 225 1.46 9.32 34.53
C PHE A 225 1.71 7.89 34.00
N GLY A 226 0.75 6.98 34.14
CA GLY A 226 0.86 5.60 33.65
C GLY A 226 0.82 5.43 32.12
N LEU A 227 0.39 6.44 31.35
CA LEU A 227 0.29 6.38 29.88
C LEU A 227 1.35 7.24 29.16
N THR A 228 2.22 7.93 29.89
CA THR A 228 3.25 8.79 29.31
C THR A 228 4.25 8.00 28.43
N TRP A 229 4.45 6.70 28.71
CA TRP A 229 5.32 5.84 27.92
C TRP A 229 4.82 5.60 26.48
N LEU A 230 3.50 5.59 26.27
CA LEU A 230 2.89 5.41 24.95
C LEU A 230 3.15 6.59 24.02
N LYS A 231 3.40 7.79 24.57
CA LYS A 231 3.76 8.97 23.79
C LYS A 231 5.08 8.77 23.04
N TYR A 232 6.05 8.09 23.64
CA TYR A 232 7.34 7.80 22.99
C TYR A 232 7.22 6.85 21.79
N PHE A 233 6.18 6.01 21.73
CA PHE A 233 5.89 5.18 20.55
C PHE A 233 5.20 5.96 19.42
N SER A 234 4.60 7.11 19.74
CA SER A 234 3.85 7.93 18.77
C SER A 234 4.65 9.12 18.23
N ASP A 235 5.67 9.59 18.93
CA ASP A 235 6.50 10.76 18.55
C ASP A 235 7.66 10.41 17.58
N GLN A 236 7.55 9.32 16.79
CA GLN A 236 8.55 8.91 15.79
C GLN A 236 8.02 8.90 14.36
#